data_AF-A0A5B0S033-F1
#
_entry.id   AF-A0A5B0S033-F1
#
_cell.length_a   1.000
_cell.length_b   1.000
_cell.length_c   1.000
_cell.angle_alpha   90.00
_cell.angle_beta   90.00
_cell.angle_gamma   90.00
#
_symmetry.space_group_name_H-M   'P 1'
#
loop_
_entity.id
_entity.type
_entity.pdbx_description
1 polymer ?
#
loop_
_entity_poly.entity_id
_entity_poly.type
_entity_poly.pdbx_seq_one_letter_code
_entity_poly.pdbx_strand_id
1 'polypeptide(L)'
;MSYNNIGLTTPRGSGTSGYVQRNLSQARPTEDYRSKPNGRYDDHLGGQRKPDQGILEHERKRRVENKCVELQLELEEQGLDEEIVEARVDELRQKLLKEDVARGPGQFKPHESHEIAAMKLKENEKFRNALGVKGSYVEGQAFDRELQAQRKAQAMQERQLREDEHAARGVQSRGPRGREKPYDKPL
;
A
#
# COMPACT_ATOMS: atom_id res chain seq x y z
N MET A 1 -33.13 38.94 -35.36
CA MET A 1 -31.73 38.58 -35.63
C MET A 1 -31.51 37.24 -34.93
N SER A 2 -31.32 36.16 -35.68
CA SER A 2 -30.97 34.87 -35.08
C SER A 2 -29.48 34.86 -34.74
N TYR A 3 -29.11 34.42 -33.55
CA TYR A 3 -27.72 34.26 -33.13
C TYR A 3 -27.45 32.78 -32.86
N ASN A 4 -26.35 32.24 -33.39
CA ASN A 4 -26.02 30.80 -33.32
C ASN A 4 -27.15 29.87 -33.81
N ASN A 5 -27.86 30.25 -34.89
CA ASN A 5 -29.02 29.52 -35.44
C ASN A 5 -30.16 29.29 -34.43
N ILE A 6 -30.25 30.10 -33.38
CA ILE A 6 -31.28 30.03 -32.34
C ILE A 6 -32.07 31.35 -32.35
N GLY A 7 -33.40 31.27 -32.31
CA GLY A 7 -34.32 32.42 -32.26
C GLY A 7 -34.94 32.81 -33.60
N LEU A 8 -35.59 33.99 -33.64
CA LEU A 8 -36.30 34.50 -34.82
C LEU A 8 -35.39 35.35 -35.72
N THR A 9 -35.48 35.13 -37.04
CA THR A 9 -34.76 35.93 -38.05
C THR A 9 -35.12 37.41 -37.92
N THR A 10 -36.40 37.73 -37.77
CA THR A 10 -36.91 39.09 -37.49
C THR A 10 -38.04 39.06 -36.45
N PRO A 11 -38.07 39.98 -35.47
CA PRO A 11 -39.16 40.04 -34.48
C PRO A 11 -40.48 40.60 -35.07
N ARG A 12 -40.41 41.33 -36.20
CA ARG A 12 -41.57 41.88 -36.91
C ARG A 12 -42.51 40.76 -37.38
N GLY A 13 -43.80 40.88 -37.08
CA GLY A 13 -44.82 39.87 -37.41
C GLY A 13 -44.98 38.74 -36.38
N SER A 14 -44.05 38.59 -35.42
CA SER A 14 -44.14 37.56 -34.37
C SER A 14 -45.02 37.94 -33.18
N GLY A 15 -45.39 39.22 -33.05
CA GLY A 15 -46.15 39.73 -31.90
C GLY A 15 -45.36 39.77 -30.59
N THR A 16 -44.04 39.55 -30.61
CA THR A 16 -43.17 39.56 -29.42
C THR A 16 -41.96 40.46 -29.61
N SER A 17 -41.21 40.73 -28.53
CA SER A 17 -39.99 41.55 -28.56
C SER A 17 -38.80 40.86 -29.25
N GLY A 18 -38.88 39.56 -29.53
CA GLY A 18 -37.77 38.77 -30.09
C GLY A 18 -36.65 38.45 -29.09
N TYR A 19 -36.88 38.63 -27.78
CA TYR A 19 -35.92 38.31 -26.74
C TYR A 19 -35.81 36.78 -26.54
N VAL A 20 -34.59 36.25 -26.63
CA VAL A 20 -34.31 34.80 -26.53
C VAL A 20 -33.48 34.53 -25.27
N GLN A 21 -33.99 33.67 -24.38
CA GLN A 21 -33.29 33.25 -23.17
C GLN A 21 -32.82 31.79 -23.30
N ARG A 22 -31.62 31.50 -22.78
CA ARG A 22 -31.11 30.12 -22.71
C ARG A 22 -31.97 29.28 -21.74
N ASN A 23 -32.24 28.03 -22.10
CA ASN A 23 -32.88 27.10 -21.19
C ASN A 23 -31.91 26.71 -20.06
N LEU A 24 -32.28 26.98 -18.80
CA LEU A 24 -31.50 26.60 -17.62
C LEU A 24 -31.66 25.12 -17.24
N SER A 25 -32.76 24.50 -17.65
CA SER A 25 -33.09 23.10 -17.35
C SER A 25 -32.52 22.11 -18.36
N GLN A 26 -32.02 22.59 -19.50
CA GLN A 26 -31.41 21.71 -20.49
C GLN A 26 -30.11 21.13 -19.92
N ALA A 27 -30.08 19.80 -19.78
CA ALA A 27 -28.91 19.08 -19.32
C ALA A 27 -27.72 19.45 -20.21
N ARG A 28 -26.69 20.02 -19.59
CA ARG A 28 -25.42 20.25 -20.29
C ARG A 28 -24.82 18.87 -20.59
N PRO A 29 -24.27 18.66 -21.80
CA PRO A 29 -23.40 17.51 -22.03
C PRO A 29 -22.39 17.48 -20.88
N THR A 30 -22.31 16.35 -20.20
CA THR A 30 -21.36 16.19 -19.10
C THR A 30 -19.98 16.36 -19.75
N GLU A 31 -19.28 17.46 -19.48
CA GLU A 31 -17.84 17.50 -19.76
C GLU A 31 -17.27 16.25 -19.10
N ASP A 32 -16.45 15.48 -19.83
CA ASP A 32 -15.84 14.25 -19.35
C ASP A 32 -15.06 14.52 -18.07
N TYR A 33 -15.74 14.46 -16.93
CA TYR A 33 -15.17 14.61 -15.60
C TYR A 33 -14.16 13.49 -15.30
N ARG A 34 -14.13 12.47 -16.17
CA ARG A 34 -13.14 11.39 -16.20
C ARG A 34 -11.78 11.81 -16.78
N SER A 35 -11.70 12.93 -17.50
CA SER A 35 -10.47 13.38 -18.17
C SER A 35 -9.70 14.46 -17.40
N LYS A 36 -10.32 15.08 -16.38
CA LYS A 36 -9.61 16.00 -15.49
C LYS A 36 -9.02 15.21 -14.32
N PRO A 37 -7.68 15.13 -14.17
CA PRO A 37 -7.09 14.56 -12.96
C PRO A 37 -7.55 15.42 -11.78
N ASN A 38 -8.43 14.87 -10.95
CA ASN A 38 -8.83 15.53 -9.72
C ASN A 38 -7.63 15.53 -8.76
N GLY A 39 -6.77 16.55 -8.85
CA GLY A 39 -5.59 16.71 -7.97
C GLY A 39 -5.92 16.81 -6.47
N ARG A 40 -7.21 16.82 -6.10
CA ARG A 40 -7.67 16.77 -4.70
C ARG A 40 -7.74 15.36 -4.11
N TYR A 41 -7.82 14.31 -4.94
CA TYR A 41 -7.90 12.92 -4.44
C TYR A 41 -6.56 12.20 -4.47
N ASP A 42 -5.61 12.66 -5.28
CA ASP A 42 -4.27 12.07 -5.36
C ASP A 42 -3.46 12.32 -4.07
N ASP A 43 -3.68 13.46 -3.42
CA ASP A 43 -2.93 13.87 -2.22
C ASP A 43 -3.37 13.15 -0.92
N HIS A 44 -4.56 12.52 -0.92
CA HIS A 44 -5.12 11.84 0.25
C HIS A 44 -5.06 10.30 0.19
N LEU A 45 -4.62 9.72 -0.93
CA LEU A 45 -4.18 8.32 -0.98
C LEU A 45 -2.73 8.14 -0.51
N GLY A 46 -2.22 9.10 0.27
CA GLY A 46 -0.88 9.09 0.85
C GLY A 46 -0.53 7.71 1.39
N GLY A 47 0.49 7.10 0.77
CA GLY A 47 0.91 5.74 1.06
C GLY A 47 1.13 5.48 2.54
N GLN A 48 1.16 4.20 2.92
CA GLN A 48 1.37 3.78 4.31
C GLN A 48 2.54 4.55 4.94
N ARG A 49 2.25 5.32 6.00
CA ARG A 49 3.28 6.09 6.71
C ARG A 49 4.35 5.13 7.20
N LYS A 50 5.59 5.34 6.75
CA LYS A 50 6.72 4.52 7.17
C LYS A 50 6.98 4.75 8.67
N PRO A 51 7.35 3.71 9.42
CA PRO A 51 7.80 3.88 10.79
C PRO A 51 9.09 4.71 10.82
N ASP A 52 9.23 5.57 11.82
CA ASP A 52 10.44 6.37 12.03
C ASP A 52 11.46 5.53 12.81
N GLN A 53 12.66 5.35 12.26
CA GLN A 53 13.71 4.56 12.89
C GLN A 53 14.21 5.21 14.19
N GLY A 54 14.24 6.55 14.26
CA GLY A 54 14.67 7.25 15.47
C GLY A 54 13.74 6.99 16.65
N ILE A 55 12.42 6.94 16.39
CA ILE A 55 11.42 6.64 17.42
C ILE A 55 11.52 5.17 17.86
N LEU A 56 11.71 4.24 16.93
CA LEU A 56 11.88 2.82 17.25
C LEU A 56 13.14 2.57 18.11
N GLU A 57 14.26 3.21 17.77
CA GLU A 57 15.49 3.12 18.55
C GLU A 57 15.35 3.76 19.93
N HIS A 58 14.64 4.89 20.01
CA HIS A 58 14.39 5.58 21.27
C HIS A 58 13.53 4.73 22.21
N GLU A 59 12.42 4.17 21.73
CA GLU A 59 11.58 3.28 22.55
C GLU A 59 12.34 2.02 22.99
N ARG A 60 13.19 1.46 22.12
CA ARG A 60 14.07 0.33 22.49
C ARG A 60 15.04 0.71 23.62
N LYS A 61 15.74 1.84 23.53
CA LYS A 61 16.65 2.30 24.59
C LYS A 61 15.90 2.62 25.88
N ARG A 62 14.75 3.30 25.77
CA ARG A 62 13.89 3.65 26.90
C ARG A 62 13.43 2.41 27.68
N ARG A 63 13.09 1.30 27.00
CA ARG A 63 12.75 0.04 27.67
C ARG A 63 13.89 -0.51 28.53
N VAL A 64 15.14 -0.39 28.07
CA VAL A 64 16.32 -0.80 28.83
C VAL A 64 16.52 0.11 30.04
N GLU A 65 16.54 1.42 29.82
CA GLU A 65 16.79 2.38 30.90
C GLU A 65 15.70 2.36 31.97
N ASN A 66 14.42 2.17 31.60
CA ASN A 66 13.35 2.00 32.60
C ASN A 66 13.63 0.83 33.55
N LYS A 67 14.10 -0.32 33.05
CA LYS A 67 14.46 -1.48 33.89
C LYS A 67 15.70 -1.21 34.74
N CYS A 68 16.67 -0.47 34.21
CA CYS A 68 17.84 -0.05 34.96
C CYS A 68 17.43 0.85 36.14
N VAL A 69 16.51 1.78 35.91
CA VAL A 69 15.97 2.67 36.96
C VAL A 69 15.15 1.88 37.98
N GLU A 70 14.33 0.92 37.55
CA GLU A 70 13.60 0.03 38.47
C GLU A 70 14.58 -0.72 39.40
N LEU A 71 15.64 -1.33 38.85
CA LEU A 71 16.66 -2.02 39.67
C LEU A 71 17.40 -1.06 40.60
N GLN A 72 17.74 0.14 40.12
CA GLN A 72 18.40 1.14 40.93
C GLN A 72 17.57 1.50 42.17
N LEU A 73 16.27 1.78 41.99
CA LEU A 73 15.36 2.09 43.08
C LEU A 73 15.25 0.93 44.09
N GLU A 74 15.20 -0.31 43.62
CA GLU A 74 15.16 -1.49 44.50
C GLU A 74 16.44 -1.65 45.34
N LEU A 75 17.61 -1.39 44.75
CA LEU A 75 18.90 -1.51 45.46
C LEU A 75 19.12 -0.35 46.44
N GLU A 76 18.66 0.85 46.10
CA GLU A 76 18.68 2.02 46.98
C GLU A 76 17.73 1.83 48.18
N GLU A 77 16.53 1.27 47.97
CA GLU A 77 15.58 0.94 49.05
C GLU A 77 16.15 -0.12 50.01
N GLN A 78 17.00 -1.02 49.50
CA GLN A 78 17.74 -2.00 50.31
C GLN A 78 18.91 -1.39 51.09
N GLY A 79 19.25 -0.12 50.87
CA GLY A 79 20.34 0.59 51.56
C GLY A 79 21.72 0.09 51.17
N LEU A 80 21.89 -0.38 49.93
CA LEU A 80 23.20 -0.76 49.40
C LEU A 80 24.05 0.47 49.08
N ASP A 81 25.36 0.27 49.06
CA ASP A 81 26.33 1.33 48.72
C ASP A 81 26.22 1.75 47.25
N GLU A 82 26.40 3.04 46.99
CA GLU A 82 26.21 3.65 45.65
C GLU A 82 27.11 3.01 44.59
N GLU A 83 28.37 2.66 44.92
CA GLU A 83 29.30 2.01 43.98
C GLU A 83 28.82 0.61 43.56
N ILE A 84 28.20 -0.13 44.50
CA ILE A 84 27.68 -1.47 44.25
C ILE A 84 26.40 -1.39 43.41
N VAL A 85 25.57 -0.38 43.65
CA VAL A 85 24.35 -0.12 42.88
C VAL A 85 24.72 0.19 41.42
N GLU A 86 25.66 1.11 41.19
CA GLU A 86 26.08 1.49 39.84
C GLU A 86 26.65 0.30 39.06
N ALA A 87 27.55 -0.48 39.67
CA ALA A 87 28.12 -1.67 39.03
C ALA A 87 27.05 -2.70 38.62
N ARG A 88 26.05 -2.94 39.47
CA ARG A 88 24.95 -3.89 39.18
C ARG A 88 24.02 -3.37 38.09
N VAL A 89 23.72 -2.07 38.10
CA VAL A 89 22.89 -1.43 37.07
C VAL A 89 23.61 -1.44 35.72
N ASP A 90 24.92 -1.20 35.69
CA ASP A 90 25.71 -1.27 34.46
C ASP A 90 25.80 -2.68 33.89
N GLU A 91 25.99 -3.68 34.75
CA GLU A 91 25.90 -5.08 34.34
C GLU A 91 24.53 -5.41 33.72
N LEU A 92 23.44 -4.96 34.34
CA LEU A 92 22.08 -5.16 33.83
C LEU A 92 21.90 -4.47 32.47
N ARG A 93 22.35 -3.21 32.35
CA ARG A 93 22.30 -2.43 31.11
C ARG A 93 22.98 -3.16 29.97
N GLN A 94 24.19 -3.68 30.19
CA GLN A 94 24.93 -4.44 29.18
C GLN A 94 24.25 -5.76 28.80
N LYS A 95 23.67 -6.47 29.78
CA LYS A 95 22.91 -7.71 29.54
C LYS A 95 21.67 -7.44 28.69
N LEU A 96 20.86 -6.45 29.07
CA LEU A 96 19.63 -6.10 28.36
C LEU A 96 19.89 -5.56 26.95
N LEU A 97 20.94 -4.75 26.75
CA LEU A 97 21.31 -4.28 25.40
C LEU A 97 21.68 -5.44 24.46
N LYS A 98 22.34 -6.49 24.97
CA LYS A 98 22.66 -7.71 24.20
C LYS A 98 21.40 -8.53 23.91
N GLU A 99 20.54 -8.71 24.92
CA GLU A 99 19.29 -9.46 24.77
C GLU A 99 18.31 -8.78 23.83
N ASP A 100 18.14 -7.46 23.87
CA ASP A 100 17.22 -6.73 22.99
C ASP A 100 17.63 -6.76 21.51
N VAL A 101 18.92 -6.98 21.21
CA VAL A 101 19.35 -7.25 19.82
C VAL A 101 18.90 -8.64 19.36
N ALA A 102 18.92 -9.62 20.27
CA ALA A 102 18.54 -11.00 19.98
C ALA A 102 17.02 -11.22 20.02
N ARG A 103 16.31 -10.46 20.88
CA ARG A 103 14.87 -10.59 21.10
C ARG A 103 14.13 -9.85 19.99
N GLY A 104 13.34 -10.60 19.23
CA GLY A 104 12.44 -10.02 18.23
C GLY A 104 11.38 -9.09 18.84
N PRO A 105 10.62 -8.38 17.99
CA PRO A 105 9.56 -7.47 18.44
C PRO A 105 8.57 -8.22 19.34
N GLY A 106 8.33 -7.68 20.53
CA GLY A 106 7.36 -8.22 21.50
C GLY A 106 5.92 -7.80 21.18
N GLN A 107 5.02 -8.03 22.14
CA GLN A 107 3.66 -7.48 22.09
C GLN A 107 3.69 -5.98 22.36
N PHE A 108 3.09 -5.21 21.46
CA PHE A 108 3.05 -3.75 21.55
C PHE A 108 1.73 -3.25 22.14
N LYS A 109 1.81 -2.12 22.83
CA LYS A 109 0.65 -1.41 23.38
C LYS A 109 -0.04 -0.62 22.26
N PRO A 110 -1.36 -0.32 22.38
CA PRO A 110 -2.10 0.38 21.33
C PRO A 110 -1.55 1.76 20.95
N HIS A 111 -0.81 2.42 21.85
CA HIS A 111 -0.22 3.74 21.61
C HIS A 111 1.15 3.70 20.90
N GLU A 112 1.77 2.53 20.75
CA GLU A 112 3.09 2.36 20.09
C GLU A 112 2.92 2.30 18.56
N SER A 113 2.43 3.41 17.99
CA SER A 113 2.02 3.51 16.58
C SER A 113 3.13 3.15 15.58
N HIS A 114 4.37 3.55 15.85
CA HIS A 114 5.52 3.25 14.99
C HIS A 114 5.93 1.78 15.06
N GLU A 115 5.89 1.15 16.23
CA GLU A 115 6.18 -0.28 16.38
C GLU A 115 5.11 -1.13 15.70
N ILE A 116 3.83 -0.76 15.85
CA ILE A 116 2.71 -1.37 15.13
C ILE A 116 2.88 -1.20 13.61
N ALA A 117 3.27 -0.01 13.14
CA ALA A 117 3.49 0.23 11.72
C ALA A 117 4.65 -0.62 11.16
N ALA A 118 5.75 -0.74 11.90
CA ALA A 118 6.88 -1.59 11.52
C ALA A 118 6.49 -3.08 11.48
N MET A 119 5.69 -3.54 12.45
CA MET A 119 5.17 -4.91 12.45
C MET A 119 4.26 -5.14 11.24
N LYS A 120 3.28 -4.26 11.00
CA LYS A 120 2.36 -4.36 9.86
C LYS A 120 3.09 -4.34 8.53
N LEU A 121 4.17 -3.57 8.40
CA LEU A 121 4.98 -3.56 7.19
C LEU A 121 5.61 -4.94 6.94
N LYS A 122 6.19 -5.57 7.96
CA LYS A 122 6.72 -6.94 7.88
C LYS A 122 5.63 -7.98 7.60
N GLU A 123 4.46 -7.85 8.23
CA GLU A 123 3.31 -8.73 7.96
C GLU A 123 2.81 -8.58 6.53
N ASN A 124 2.69 -7.35 6.04
CA ASN A 124 2.29 -7.04 4.67
C ASN A 124 3.31 -7.58 3.66
N GLU A 125 4.61 -7.51 3.94
CA GLU A 125 5.65 -8.12 3.11
C GLU A 125 5.53 -9.65 3.06
N LYS A 126 5.30 -10.29 4.22
CA LYS A 126 5.06 -11.73 4.30
C LYS A 126 3.80 -12.13 3.53
N PHE A 127 2.72 -11.37 3.66
CA PHE A 127 1.47 -11.57 2.96
C PHE A 127 1.62 -11.37 1.44
N ARG A 128 2.35 -10.33 1.03
CA ARG A 128 2.70 -10.05 -0.37
C ARG A 128 3.43 -11.25 -1.00
N ASN A 129 4.41 -11.79 -0.29
CA ASN A 129 5.16 -12.96 -0.74
C ASN A 129 4.26 -14.21 -0.84
N ALA A 130 3.35 -14.40 0.13
CA ALA A 130 2.39 -15.51 0.12
C ALA A 130 1.40 -15.43 -1.06
N LEU A 131 0.99 -14.23 -1.45
CA LEU A 131 0.14 -14.00 -2.63
C LEU A 131 0.91 -14.08 -3.96
N GLY A 132 2.23 -14.24 -3.93
CA GLY A 132 3.06 -14.25 -5.14
C GLY A 132 3.14 -12.88 -5.84
N VAL A 133 2.87 -11.80 -5.13
CA VAL A 133 2.99 -10.44 -5.67
C VAL A 133 4.48 -10.08 -5.73
N LYS A 134 4.95 -9.73 -6.94
CA LYS A 134 6.36 -9.38 -7.17
C LYS A 134 6.74 -8.11 -6.41
N GLY A 135 7.98 -8.03 -5.91
CA GLY A 135 8.49 -6.83 -5.23
C GLY A 135 8.56 -5.59 -6.14
N SER A 136 8.59 -5.77 -7.46
CA SER A 136 8.53 -4.70 -8.46
C SER A 136 7.11 -4.21 -8.77
N TYR A 137 6.09 -4.73 -8.05
CA TYR A 137 4.71 -4.30 -8.22
C TYR A 137 4.54 -2.88 -7.68
N VAL A 138 4.08 -1.98 -8.54
CA VAL A 138 3.71 -0.61 -8.16
C VAL A 138 2.20 -0.49 -8.27
N GLU A 139 1.59 0.08 -7.23
CA GLU A 139 0.15 0.37 -7.22
C GLU A 139 -0.23 1.25 -8.41
N GLY A 140 -1.42 1.05 -8.98
CA GLY A 140 -1.88 1.81 -10.15
C GLY A 140 -1.42 1.29 -11.51
N GLN A 141 -0.36 0.47 -11.60
CA GLN A 141 0.10 -0.12 -12.87
C GLN A 141 -0.96 -1.00 -13.57
N ALA A 142 -1.95 -1.47 -12.83
CA ALA A 142 -3.09 -2.19 -13.39
C ALA A 142 -4.03 -1.30 -14.20
N PHE A 143 -3.98 0.03 -14.06
CA PHE A 143 -4.84 0.94 -14.83
C PHE A 143 -4.14 1.52 -16.07
N ASP A 144 -2.81 1.42 -16.17
CA ASP A 144 -2.06 1.84 -17.35
C ASP A 144 -2.29 0.92 -18.54
N ARG A 145 -3.10 1.39 -19.49
CA ARG A 145 -3.49 0.63 -20.69
C ARG A 145 -2.28 0.25 -21.55
N GLU A 146 -1.32 1.16 -21.68
CA GLU A 146 -0.09 0.93 -22.46
C GLU A 146 0.80 -0.12 -21.79
N LEU A 147 1.05 0.02 -20.49
CA LEU A 147 1.84 -0.94 -19.71
C LEU A 147 1.20 -2.33 -19.73
N GLN A 148 -0.12 -2.42 -19.65
CA GLN A 148 -0.85 -3.68 -19.78
C GLN A 148 -0.70 -4.29 -21.18
N ALA A 149 -0.80 -3.50 -22.24
CA ALA A 149 -0.64 -3.97 -23.61
C ALA A 149 0.77 -4.50 -23.84
N GLN A 150 1.79 -3.80 -23.36
CA GLN A 150 3.19 -4.24 -23.41
C GLN A 150 3.40 -5.55 -22.65
N ARG A 151 2.88 -5.67 -21.42
CA ARG A 151 2.95 -6.92 -20.63
C ARG A 151 2.27 -8.09 -21.33
N LYS A 152 1.12 -7.88 -21.96
CA LYS A 152 0.43 -8.92 -22.75
C LYS A 152 1.25 -9.33 -23.97
N ALA A 153 1.81 -8.37 -24.71
CA ALA A 153 2.66 -8.65 -25.86
C ALA A 153 3.92 -9.44 -25.47
N GLN A 154 4.61 -9.04 -24.40
CA GLN A 154 5.77 -9.77 -23.85
C GLN A 154 5.39 -11.20 -23.43
N ALA A 155 4.27 -11.38 -22.72
CA ALA A 155 3.82 -12.70 -22.31
C ALA A 155 3.46 -13.61 -23.49
N MET A 156 2.95 -13.04 -24.60
CA MET A 156 2.68 -13.78 -25.84
C MET A 156 3.98 -14.18 -26.54
N GLN A 157 4.96 -13.26 -26.64
CA GLN A 157 6.27 -13.55 -27.22
C GLN A 157 7.02 -14.62 -26.43
N GLU A 158 7.05 -14.53 -25.10
CA GLU A 158 7.67 -15.53 -24.23
C GLU A 158 7.02 -16.90 -24.39
N ARG A 159 5.68 -16.95 -24.53
CA ARG A 159 4.96 -18.19 -24.80
C ARG A 159 5.35 -18.80 -26.15
N GLN A 160 5.41 -17.99 -27.21
CA GLN A 160 5.83 -18.44 -28.54
C GLN A 160 7.25 -19.02 -28.51
N LEU A 161 8.21 -18.29 -27.93
CA LEU A 161 9.59 -18.77 -27.79
C LEU A 161 9.67 -20.09 -27.01
N ARG A 162 8.86 -20.24 -25.96
CA ARG A 162 8.80 -21.47 -25.18
C ARG A 162 8.19 -22.63 -25.95
N GLU A 163 7.15 -22.39 -26.75
CA GLU A 163 6.53 -23.37 -27.63
C GLU A 163 7.52 -23.82 -28.72
N ASP A 164 8.25 -22.88 -29.32
CA ASP A 164 9.31 -23.16 -30.30
C ASP A 164 10.45 -23.98 -29.68
N GLU A 165 10.89 -23.65 -28.47
CA GLU A 165 11.91 -24.42 -27.75
C GLU A 165 11.43 -25.84 -27.42
N HIS A 166 10.18 -25.99 -26.98
CA HIS A 166 9.59 -27.31 -26.71
C HIS A 166 9.45 -28.15 -27.99
N ALA A 167 9.03 -27.52 -29.10
CA ALA A 167 8.96 -28.17 -30.41
C ALA A 167 10.36 -28.61 -30.88
N ALA A 168 11.38 -27.77 -30.70
CA ALA A 168 12.76 -28.08 -31.04
C ALA A 168 13.36 -29.22 -30.19
N ARG A 169 13.00 -29.32 -28.90
CA ARG A 169 13.43 -30.42 -28.01
C ARG A 169 12.67 -31.74 -28.22
N GLY A 170 11.64 -31.78 -29.08
CA GLY A 170 10.88 -33.00 -29.38
C GLY A 170 10.13 -33.59 -28.18
N VAL A 171 9.98 -32.84 -27.09
CA VAL A 171 9.26 -33.30 -25.90
C VAL A 171 7.77 -33.15 -26.18
N GLN A 172 7.09 -34.27 -26.45
CA GLN A 172 5.62 -34.28 -26.55
C GLN A 172 5.04 -33.66 -25.28
N SER A 173 4.34 -32.54 -25.45
CA SER A 173 3.60 -31.87 -24.38
C SER A 173 2.64 -32.88 -23.76
N ARG A 174 2.95 -33.37 -22.55
CA ARG A 174 1.95 -34.06 -21.73
C ARG A 174 0.87 -33.00 -21.47
N GLY A 175 -0.29 -33.17 -22.11
CA GLY A 175 -1.43 -32.27 -21.98
C GLY A 175 -1.72 -31.92 -20.52
N PRO A 176 -2.39 -30.78 -20.26
CA PRO A 176 -2.60 -30.30 -18.90
C PRO A 176 -3.13 -31.44 -18.05
N ARG A 177 -2.39 -31.84 -17.00
CA ARG A 177 -2.86 -32.85 -16.06
C ARG A 177 -4.13 -32.28 -15.45
N GLY A 178 -5.28 -32.73 -15.96
CA GLY A 178 -6.58 -32.39 -15.42
C GLY A 178 -6.55 -32.72 -13.94
N ARG A 179 -6.54 -31.69 -13.11
CA ARG A 179 -6.73 -31.87 -11.68
C ARG A 179 -8.22 -32.20 -11.56
N GLU A 180 -8.57 -33.48 -11.58
CA GLU A 180 -9.94 -33.94 -11.35
C GLU A 180 -10.45 -33.22 -10.10
N LYS A 181 -11.48 -32.39 -10.26
CA LYS A 181 -12.05 -31.69 -9.12
C LYS A 181 -12.80 -32.74 -8.31
N PRO A 182 -12.74 -32.70 -6.97
CA PRO A 182 -13.35 -33.73 -6.11
C PRO A 182 -14.87 -33.88 -6.27
N TYR A 183 -15.53 -33.01 -7.04
CA TYR A 183 -16.97 -33.02 -7.32
C TYR A 183 -17.36 -33.60 -8.68
N ASP A 184 -16.39 -34.02 -9.51
CA ASP A 184 -16.65 -34.59 -10.85
C ASP A 184 -16.91 -36.12 -10.84
N LYS A 185 -17.05 -36.74 -9.65
CA LYS A 185 -17.35 -38.17 -9.52
C LYS A 185 -18.86 -38.42 -9.60
N PRO A 186 -19.36 -39.31 -10.48
CA PRO A 186 -20.77 -39.70 -10.45
C PRO A 186 -21.09 -40.44 -9.15
N LEU A 187 -22.32 -40.22 -8.65
CA LEU A 187 -22.91 -40.87 -7.48
C LEU A 187 -22.92 -42.40 -7.60
#